data_AF-A0A972HVN3-F1
#
_entry.id   AF-A0A972HVN3-F1
#
_cell.length_a   1.000
_cell.length_b   1.000
_cell.length_c   1.000
_cell.angle_alpha   90.00
_cell.angle_beta   90.00
_cell.angle_gamma   90.00
#
_symmetry.space_group_name_H-M   'P 1'
#
loop_
_entity.id
_entity.type
_entity.pdbx_description
1 polymer ?
#
loop_
_entity_poly.entity_id
_entity_poly.type
_entity_poly.pdbx_seq_one_letter_code
_entity_poly.pdbx_strand_id
1 'polypeptide(L)'
;MPSKYSKITESVTYTAKFVKDKKMWCKVTFKAGDHGRLIGETEIEVLKGTSWHKIDVPDVKADKGYKFYNWTPKFPKEVTRNATYTANFVKDKKKWCTVTFKAGDNGILIGETEVEVLKGTFWHEIEVPKDKANKGYKFAGWEPRLPTKYSKITESVTYTAKFVKDEKKWCTINFVSGENGSLIGETEIEVLKGTSWHSIAEPEIEAD
;
A
#
# COMPACT_ATOMS: atom_id res chain seq x y z
N MET A 1 70.21 8.71 -11.05
CA MET A 1 70.43 8.32 -12.46
C MET A 1 71.92 8.37 -12.73
N PRO A 2 72.56 7.36 -13.34
CA PRO A 2 73.97 7.46 -13.71
C PRO A 2 74.15 8.51 -14.80
N SER A 3 75.33 9.12 -14.86
CA SER A 3 75.65 10.08 -15.92
C SER A 3 75.79 9.36 -17.27
N LYS A 4 75.53 10.10 -18.36
CA LYS A 4 75.69 9.65 -19.76
C LYS A 4 77.08 9.07 -20.10
N TYR A 5 78.06 9.19 -19.20
CA TYR A 5 79.47 8.85 -19.44
C TYR A 5 80.01 7.68 -18.60
N SER A 6 79.18 6.97 -17.82
CA SER A 6 79.64 5.82 -17.02
C SER A 6 79.68 4.52 -17.83
N LYS A 7 80.81 3.79 -17.81
CA LYS A 7 80.93 2.42 -18.34
C LYS A 7 80.27 1.43 -17.37
N ILE A 8 79.36 0.60 -17.87
CA ILE A 8 78.71 -0.46 -17.10
C ILE A 8 79.67 -1.66 -17.03
N THR A 9 80.08 -2.07 -15.83
CA THR A 9 81.02 -3.18 -15.61
C THR A 9 80.36 -4.42 -14.97
N GLU A 10 79.11 -4.29 -14.51
CA GLU A 10 78.33 -5.36 -13.88
C GLU A 10 76.84 -5.19 -14.24
N SER A 11 76.02 -6.24 -14.04
CA SER A 11 74.58 -6.16 -14.28
C SER A 11 73.90 -5.19 -13.29
N VAL A 12 73.22 -4.17 -13.83
CA VAL A 12 72.47 -3.20 -13.03
C VAL A 12 70.98 -3.34 -13.33
N THR A 13 70.19 -3.59 -12.29
CA THR A 13 68.73 -3.60 -12.37
C THR A 13 68.17 -2.25 -11.94
N TYR A 14 67.37 -1.63 -12.81
CA TYR A 14 66.57 -0.47 -12.48
C TYR A 14 65.13 -0.89 -12.24
N THR A 15 64.58 -0.50 -11.09
CA THR A 15 63.16 -0.71 -10.79
C THR A 15 62.41 0.61 -10.99
N ALA A 16 61.47 0.63 -11.94
CA ALA A 16 60.52 1.72 -12.05
C ALA A 16 59.51 1.63 -10.88
N LYS A 17 59.28 2.75 -10.20
CA LYS A 17 58.21 2.89 -9.21
C LYS A 17 57.05 3.64 -9.85
N PHE A 18 55.90 2.98 -9.97
CA PHE A 18 54.68 3.61 -10.46
C PHE A 18 53.81 4.06 -9.29
N VAL A 19 53.25 5.26 -9.39
CA VAL A 19 52.31 5.83 -8.42
C VAL A 19 50.98 6.05 -9.11
N LYS A 20 49.88 5.59 -8.50
CA LYS A 20 48.53 5.79 -9.01
C LYS A 20 48.19 7.28 -9.00
N ASP A 21 48.03 7.88 -10.18
CA ASP A 21 47.45 9.23 -10.28
C ASP A 21 45.94 9.14 -10.09
N LYS A 22 45.46 9.40 -8.87
CA LYS A 22 44.04 9.41 -8.53
C LYS A 22 43.21 10.36 -9.43
N LYS A 23 43.81 11.36 -10.06
CA LYS A 23 43.11 12.27 -10.98
C LYS A 23 42.72 11.60 -12.31
N MET A 24 43.38 10.50 -12.67
CA MET A 24 43.07 9.75 -13.89
C MET A 24 42.00 8.66 -13.68
N TRP A 25 41.62 8.42 -12.43
CA TRP A 25 40.65 7.39 -12.07
C TRP A 25 39.32 8.02 -11.66
N CYS A 26 38.25 7.26 -11.88
CA CYS A 26 36.90 7.59 -11.47
C CYS A 26 36.31 6.43 -10.68
N LYS A 27 35.70 6.77 -9.54
CA LYS A 27 34.93 5.86 -8.71
C LYS A 27 33.49 5.83 -9.19
N VAL A 28 33.01 4.66 -9.57
CA VAL A 28 31.61 4.40 -9.91
C VAL A 28 31.01 3.58 -8.78
N THR A 29 29.89 4.05 -8.25
CA THR A 29 29.16 3.38 -7.16
C THR A 29 27.74 3.05 -7.62
N PHE A 30 27.26 1.87 -7.27
CA PHE A 30 25.89 1.43 -7.47
C PHE A 30 25.18 1.33 -6.13
N LYS A 31 23.93 1.77 -6.08
CA LYS A 31 23.07 1.68 -4.90
C LYS A 31 21.75 1.03 -5.27
N ALA A 32 21.22 0.20 -4.38
CA ALA A 32 19.80 -0.14 -4.45
C ALA A 32 19.02 1.04 -3.87
N GLY A 33 17.97 1.48 -4.59
CA GLY A 33 16.89 2.23 -3.98
C GLY A 33 15.99 1.31 -3.15
N ASP A 34 14.91 1.89 -2.60
CA ASP A 34 13.95 1.15 -1.79
C ASP A 34 13.30 -0.01 -2.57
N HIS A 35 12.91 -1.06 -1.85
CA HIS A 35 12.20 -2.23 -2.38
C HIS A 35 13.01 -3.10 -3.36
N GLY A 36 14.33 -3.14 -3.18
CA GLY A 36 15.17 -4.11 -3.84
C GLY A 36 16.59 -4.13 -3.30
N ARG A 37 17.42 -4.95 -3.92
CA ARG A 37 18.83 -5.10 -3.57
C ARG A 37 19.68 -5.36 -4.81
N LEU A 38 20.97 -5.08 -4.70
CA LEU A 38 21.96 -5.39 -5.72
C LEU A 38 22.64 -6.74 -5.42
N ILE A 39 23.06 -7.43 -6.48
CA ILE A 39 23.85 -8.66 -6.41
C ILE A 39 25.08 -8.46 -7.29
N GLY A 40 26.27 -8.64 -6.71
CA GLY A 40 27.55 -8.41 -7.39
C GLY A 40 28.33 -7.22 -6.82
N GLU A 41 29.30 -6.73 -7.59
CA GLU A 41 30.15 -5.62 -7.20
C GLU A 41 29.40 -4.29 -7.30
N THR A 42 29.44 -3.48 -6.23
CA THR A 42 28.69 -2.22 -6.13
C THR A 42 29.57 -0.99 -6.14
N GLU A 43 30.88 -1.18 -6.19
CA GLU A 43 31.84 -0.09 -6.27
C GLU A 43 33.04 -0.52 -7.09
N ILE A 44 33.38 0.27 -8.10
CA ILE A 44 34.54 0.03 -8.96
C ILE A 44 35.31 1.33 -9.17
N GLU A 45 36.60 1.19 -9.44
CA GLU A 45 37.44 2.29 -9.92
C GLU A 45 37.95 1.99 -11.32
N VAL A 46 37.73 2.91 -12.27
CA VAL A 46 38.15 2.77 -13.67
C VAL A 46 38.84 4.05 -14.16
N LEU A 47 39.59 3.96 -15.26
CA LEU A 47 40.21 5.14 -15.86
C LEU A 47 39.17 6.06 -16.48
N LYS A 48 39.41 7.38 -16.42
CA LYS A 48 38.67 8.37 -17.19
C LYS A 48 38.67 8.02 -18.69
N GLY A 49 37.51 8.12 -19.33
CA GLY A 49 37.29 7.73 -20.72
C GLY A 49 37.03 6.23 -20.92
N THR A 50 36.96 5.43 -19.85
CA THR A 50 36.56 4.01 -19.96
C THR A 50 35.14 3.93 -20.51
N SER A 51 34.95 3.22 -21.62
CA SER A 51 33.63 3.00 -22.23
C SER A 51 32.69 2.28 -21.25
N TRP A 52 31.46 2.75 -21.16
CA TRP A 52 30.47 2.19 -20.24
C TRP A 52 30.13 0.72 -20.54
N HIS A 53 30.25 0.28 -21.80
CA HIS A 53 30.01 -1.11 -22.18
C HIS A 53 31.01 -2.11 -21.57
N LYS A 54 32.13 -1.63 -21.00
CA LYS A 54 33.12 -2.45 -20.29
C LYS A 54 32.86 -2.52 -18.78
N ILE A 55 31.85 -1.79 -18.29
CA ILE A 55 31.48 -1.76 -16.88
C ILE A 55 30.47 -2.87 -16.65
N ASP A 56 30.80 -3.78 -15.73
CA ASP A 56 29.83 -4.76 -15.24
C ASP A 56 28.87 -4.08 -14.28
N VAL A 57 27.58 -4.07 -14.63
CA VAL A 57 26.53 -3.43 -13.82
C VAL A 57 25.92 -4.52 -12.95
N PRO A 58 25.84 -4.33 -11.61
CA PRO A 58 25.32 -5.37 -10.73
C PRO A 58 23.87 -5.73 -11.07
N ASP A 59 23.55 -7.00 -10.86
CA ASP A 59 22.20 -7.51 -11.03
C ASP A 59 21.26 -6.90 -9.99
N VAL A 60 20.03 -6.63 -10.41
CA VAL A 60 18.97 -6.08 -9.57
C VAL A 60 17.98 -7.15 -9.16
N LYS A 61 17.73 -7.27 -7.86
CA LYS A 61 16.69 -8.14 -7.32
C LYS A 61 15.65 -7.31 -6.58
N ALA A 62 14.47 -7.17 -7.18
CA ALA A 62 13.34 -6.49 -6.57
C ALA A 62 12.73 -7.31 -5.42
N ASP A 63 12.20 -6.62 -4.41
CA ASP A 63 11.43 -7.25 -3.34
C ASP A 63 10.07 -7.77 -3.86
N LYS A 64 9.44 -8.64 -3.08
CA LYS A 64 8.11 -9.17 -3.43
C LYS A 64 7.12 -8.01 -3.61
N GLY A 65 6.38 -8.02 -4.72
CA GLY A 65 5.44 -6.94 -5.07
C GLY A 65 6.02 -5.78 -5.86
N TYR A 66 7.33 -5.77 -6.10
CA TYR A 66 8.01 -4.71 -6.85
C TYR A 66 8.68 -5.27 -8.10
N LYS A 67 9.08 -4.37 -8.97
CA LYS A 67 9.88 -4.64 -10.16
C LYS A 67 10.90 -3.53 -10.38
N PHE A 68 12.05 -3.89 -10.94
CA PHE A 68 13.03 -2.91 -11.37
C PHE A 68 12.43 -2.02 -12.46
N TYR A 69 12.69 -0.71 -12.35
CA TYR A 69 12.23 0.28 -13.31
C TYR A 69 13.38 0.83 -14.16
N ASN A 70 14.36 1.46 -13.50
CA ASN A 70 15.52 2.04 -14.19
C ASN A 70 16.68 2.31 -13.23
N TRP A 71 17.83 2.69 -13.78
CA TRP A 71 18.92 3.30 -13.04
C TRP A 71 18.84 4.83 -13.16
N THR A 72 19.14 5.55 -12.09
CA THR A 72 19.27 7.02 -12.08
C THR A 72 20.61 7.45 -11.49
N PRO A 73 21.38 8.32 -12.18
CA PRO A 73 21.11 8.87 -13.51
C PRO A 73 21.17 7.81 -14.63
N LYS A 74 20.75 8.14 -15.85
CA LYS A 74 20.93 7.25 -17.01
C LYS A 74 22.42 7.03 -17.25
N PHE A 75 22.78 5.79 -17.59
CA PHE A 75 24.17 5.45 -17.87
C PHE A 75 24.75 6.29 -19.03
N PRO A 76 26.01 6.76 -18.89
CA PRO A 76 26.71 7.51 -19.92
C PRO A 76 27.27 6.56 -21.00
N LYS A 77 27.90 7.11 -22.04
CA LYS A 77 28.68 6.33 -23.02
C LYS A 77 30.07 5.96 -22.48
N GLU A 78 30.62 6.77 -21.59
CA GLU A 78 31.96 6.63 -21.01
C GLU A 78 32.00 7.27 -19.61
N VAL A 79 32.94 6.81 -18.79
CA VAL A 79 33.16 7.32 -17.42
C VAL A 79 34.07 8.53 -17.46
N THR A 80 33.54 9.72 -17.19
CA THR A 80 34.31 10.98 -17.20
C THR A 80 34.56 11.56 -15.80
N ARG A 81 33.76 11.15 -14.83
CA ARG A 81 33.81 11.59 -13.43
C ARG A 81 33.28 10.51 -12.49
N ASN A 82 33.54 10.70 -11.21
CA ASN A 82 32.89 9.90 -10.17
C ASN A 82 31.37 10.03 -10.30
N ALA A 83 30.66 8.93 -10.14
CA ALA A 83 29.21 8.90 -10.26
C ALA A 83 28.63 7.80 -9.37
N THR A 84 27.41 8.05 -8.90
CA THR A 84 26.60 7.05 -8.20
C THR A 84 25.34 6.81 -8.99
N TYR A 85 25.04 5.54 -9.28
CA TYR A 85 23.84 5.11 -9.97
C TYR A 85 22.95 4.35 -8.99
N THR A 86 21.67 4.71 -8.95
CA THR A 86 20.69 4.10 -8.05
C THR A 86 19.70 3.29 -8.85
N ALA A 87 19.51 2.02 -8.50
CA ALA A 87 18.47 1.16 -9.07
C ALA A 87 17.13 1.52 -8.43
N ASN A 88 16.20 2.01 -9.23
CA ASN A 88 14.86 2.36 -8.78
C ASN A 88 13.90 1.21 -9.03
N PHE A 89 13.05 0.96 -8.04
CA PHE A 89 12.00 -0.06 -8.10
C PHE A 89 10.63 0.60 -8.03
N VAL A 90 9.67 0.00 -8.71
CA VAL A 90 8.28 0.46 -8.71
C VAL A 90 7.36 -0.69 -8.34
N LYS A 91 6.24 -0.35 -7.71
CA LYS A 91 5.20 -1.30 -7.36
C LYS A 91 4.69 -2.03 -8.61
N ASP A 92 4.73 -3.36 -8.57
CA ASP A 92 4.12 -4.18 -9.61
C ASP A 92 2.65 -4.40 -9.27
N LYS A 93 1.78 -3.47 -9.70
CA LYS A 93 0.33 -3.47 -9.40
C LYS A 93 -0.35 -4.81 -9.67
N LYS A 94 0.18 -5.64 -10.59
CA LYS A 94 -0.37 -6.97 -10.88
C LYS A 94 -0.23 -7.97 -9.73
N LYS A 95 0.69 -7.73 -8.80
CA LYS A 95 0.99 -8.58 -7.63
C LYS A 95 0.28 -8.12 -6.35
N TRP A 96 -0.48 -7.02 -6.39
CA TRP A 96 -1.18 -6.48 -5.24
C TRP A 96 -2.69 -6.59 -5.43
N CYS A 97 -3.40 -6.63 -4.31
CA CYS A 97 -4.85 -6.58 -4.20
C CYS A 97 -5.24 -5.55 -3.15
N THR A 98 -6.41 -4.96 -3.33
CA THR A 98 -7.03 -4.05 -2.37
C THR A 98 -8.28 -4.71 -1.80
N VAL A 99 -8.33 -4.85 -0.48
CA VAL A 99 -9.54 -5.25 0.24
C VAL A 99 -10.18 -3.99 0.81
N THR A 100 -11.43 -3.73 0.43
CA THR A 100 -12.18 -2.56 0.88
C THR A 100 -13.34 -2.99 1.74
N PHE A 101 -13.57 -2.28 2.85
CA PHE A 101 -14.71 -2.45 3.72
C PHE A 101 -15.58 -1.21 3.66
N LYS A 102 -16.89 -1.38 3.43
CA LYS A 102 -17.86 -0.30 3.41
C LYS A 102 -18.88 -0.48 4.53
N ALA A 103 -19.25 0.62 5.18
CA ALA A 103 -20.46 0.63 5.98
C ALA A 103 -21.65 0.60 5.01
N GLY A 104 -22.59 -0.33 5.22
CA GLY A 104 -23.92 -0.18 4.67
C GLY A 104 -24.74 0.81 5.49
N ASP A 105 -25.99 1.01 5.08
CA ASP A 105 -26.91 1.92 5.77
C ASP A 105 -27.10 1.54 7.24
N ASN A 106 -27.41 2.53 8.06
CA ASN A 106 -27.73 2.35 9.49
C ASN A 106 -26.59 1.83 10.37
N GLY A 107 -25.36 2.07 9.98
CA GLY A 107 -24.20 1.88 10.84
C GLY A 107 -22.96 2.56 10.29
N ILE A 108 -21.86 2.44 11.03
CA ILE A 108 -20.54 2.93 10.66
C ILE A 108 -19.49 1.85 10.88
N LEU A 109 -18.31 2.04 10.27
CA LEU A 109 -17.12 1.24 10.53
C LEU A 109 -16.10 2.07 11.31
N ILE A 110 -15.36 1.41 12.21
CA ILE A 110 -14.31 2.00 13.03
C ILE A 110 -13.02 1.23 12.77
N GLY A 111 -11.99 1.93 12.29
CA GLY A 111 -10.68 1.36 11.94
C GLY A 111 -10.32 1.59 10.48
N GLU A 112 -9.34 0.83 9.99
CA GLU A 112 -8.90 0.86 8.60
C GLU A 112 -9.93 0.17 7.70
N THR A 113 -10.43 0.87 6.68
CA THR A 113 -11.46 0.37 5.76
C THR A 113 -10.94 0.04 4.37
N GLU A 114 -9.63 0.20 4.14
CA GLU A 114 -8.99 -0.16 2.88
C GLU A 114 -7.59 -0.68 3.18
N VAL A 115 -7.32 -1.92 2.79
CA VAL A 115 -6.05 -2.60 3.06
C VAL A 115 -5.47 -3.12 1.76
N GLU A 116 -4.23 -2.76 1.46
CA GLU A 116 -3.52 -3.22 0.26
C GLU A 116 -2.51 -4.30 0.62
N VAL A 117 -2.61 -5.47 0.00
CA VAL A 117 -1.80 -6.66 0.31
C VAL A 117 -1.25 -7.32 -0.95
N LEU A 118 -0.25 -8.18 -0.79
CA LEU A 118 0.23 -9.02 -1.88
C LEU A 118 -0.80 -10.11 -2.21
N LYS A 119 -0.89 -10.45 -3.49
CA LYS A 119 -1.62 -11.63 -3.93
C LYS A 119 -1.06 -12.87 -3.24
N GLY A 120 -1.97 -13.63 -2.65
CA GLY A 120 -1.65 -14.84 -1.88
C GLY A 120 -1.49 -14.62 -0.38
N THR A 121 -1.58 -13.39 0.12
CA THR A 121 -1.68 -13.09 1.56
C THR A 121 -2.89 -13.83 2.16
N PHE A 122 -2.70 -14.45 3.33
CA PHE A 122 -3.80 -15.13 4.01
C PHE A 122 -4.77 -14.14 4.64
N TRP A 123 -6.07 -14.46 4.64
CA TRP A 123 -7.11 -13.58 5.15
C TRP A 123 -6.92 -13.17 6.61
N HIS A 124 -6.34 -14.03 7.45
CA HIS A 124 -6.12 -13.71 8.86
C HIS A 124 -4.96 -12.74 9.14
N GLU A 125 -4.19 -12.38 8.12
CA GLU A 125 -3.12 -11.39 8.21
C GLU A 125 -3.66 -9.95 8.10
N ILE A 126 -4.93 -9.77 7.71
CA ILE A 126 -5.58 -8.47 7.68
C ILE A 126 -6.58 -8.32 8.84
N GLU A 127 -6.77 -7.09 9.30
CA GLU A 127 -7.77 -6.76 10.31
C GLU A 127 -9.08 -6.33 9.63
N VAL A 128 -10.20 -6.88 10.11
CA VAL A 128 -11.54 -6.44 9.69
C VAL A 128 -11.95 -5.29 10.60
N PRO A 129 -12.42 -4.15 10.06
CA PRO A 129 -12.83 -3.01 10.89
C PRO A 129 -14.01 -3.38 11.78
N LYS A 130 -14.09 -2.71 12.94
CA LYS A 130 -15.18 -2.92 13.90
C LYS A 130 -16.45 -2.24 13.40
N ASP A 131 -17.57 -2.92 13.49
CA ASP A 131 -18.87 -2.34 13.18
C ASP A 131 -19.44 -1.56 14.39
N LYS A 132 -20.27 -0.56 14.10
CA LYS A 132 -21.12 0.10 15.08
C LYS A 132 -22.46 0.44 14.43
N ALA A 133 -23.50 -0.29 14.82
CA ALA A 133 -24.86 -0.05 14.35
C ALA A 133 -25.43 1.28 14.93
N ASN A 134 -26.26 1.96 14.15
CA ASN A 134 -27.06 3.07 14.64
C ASN A 134 -28.10 2.61 15.67
N LYS A 135 -28.64 3.54 16.45
CA LYS A 135 -29.72 3.23 17.40
C LYS A 135 -30.90 2.60 16.65
N GLY A 136 -31.44 1.51 17.19
CA GLY A 136 -32.52 0.75 16.55
C GLY A 136 -32.06 -0.36 15.60
N TYR A 137 -30.76 -0.45 15.30
CA TYR A 137 -30.22 -1.43 14.37
C TYR A 137 -29.21 -2.35 15.06
N LYS A 138 -28.87 -3.43 14.36
CA LYS A 138 -27.84 -4.40 14.73
C LYS A 138 -27.08 -4.86 13.49
N PHE A 139 -25.82 -5.22 13.68
CA PHE A 139 -25.00 -5.80 12.62
C PHE A 139 -25.49 -7.20 12.24
N ALA A 140 -25.68 -7.43 10.95
CA ALA A 140 -26.18 -8.69 10.40
C ALA A 140 -25.08 -9.55 9.76
N GLY A 141 -23.99 -8.92 9.31
CA GLY A 141 -22.90 -9.59 8.61
C GLY A 141 -22.31 -8.75 7.49
N TRP A 142 -21.42 -9.35 6.72
CA TRP A 142 -20.80 -8.74 5.54
C TRP A 142 -21.36 -9.33 4.26
N GLU A 143 -21.46 -8.50 3.23
CA GLU A 143 -21.79 -8.92 1.86
C GLU A 143 -20.70 -8.47 0.86
N PRO A 144 -20.05 -9.40 0.14
CA PRO A 144 -20.19 -10.85 0.24
C PRO A 144 -19.74 -11.37 1.62
N ARG A 145 -20.02 -12.64 1.93
CA ARG A 145 -19.56 -13.25 3.19
C ARG A 145 -18.03 -13.19 3.25
N LEU A 146 -17.50 -12.83 4.43
CA LEU A 146 -16.05 -12.82 4.63
C LEU A 146 -15.45 -14.22 4.40
N PRO A 147 -14.24 -14.31 3.83
CA PRO A 147 -13.50 -15.56 3.68
C PRO A 147 -13.16 -16.22 5.02
N THR A 148 -12.74 -17.48 4.94
CA THR A 148 -12.21 -18.19 6.12
C THR A 148 -10.78 -17.73 6.43
N LYS A 149 -10.34 -17.94 7.68
CA LYS A 149 -9.00 -17.59 8.18
C LYS A 149 -7.84 -17.97 7.23
N TYR A 150 -7.94 -19.11 6.56
CA TYR A 150 -6.89 -19.69 5.72
C TYR A 150 -7.11 -19.50 4.22
N SER A 151 -8.15 -18.75 3.82
CA SER A 151 -8.34 -18.33 2.44
C SER A 151 -7.24 -17.34 2.03
N LYS A 152 -6.82 -17.38 0.77
CA LYS A 152 -5.84 -16.44 0.20
C LYS A 152 -6.54 -15.33 -0.56
N ILE A 153 -6.04 -14.10 -0.40
CA ILE A 153 -6.51 -12.94 -1.16
C ILE A 153 -5.85 -12.98 -2.54
N THR A 154 -6.64 -13.27 -3.57
CA THR A 154 -6.14 -13.41 -4.95
C THR A 154 -6.56 -12.27 -5.87
N GLU A 155 -7.61 -11.54 -5.48
CA GLU A 155 -8.18 -10.41 -6.20
C GLU A 155 -8.63 -9.31 -5.24
N SER A 156 -8.79 -8.09 -5.79
CA SER A 156 -9.36 -6.99 -5.03
C SER A 156 -10.86 -7.19 -4.85
N VAL A 157 -11.38 -6.88 -3.67
CA VAL A 157 -12.77 -7.15 -3.31
C VAL A 157 -13.28 -6.09 -2.34
N THR A 158 -14.57 -5.77 -2.43
CA THR A 158 -15.25 -4.90 -1.47
C THR A 158 -16.26 -5.71 -0.65
N TYR A 159 -16.19 -5.61 0.66
CA TYR A 159 -17.14 -6.16 1.62
C TYR A 159 -17.97 -5.02 2.21
N THR A 160 -19.30 -5.16 2.19
CA THR A 160 -20.22 -4.16 2.76
C THR A 160 -20.86 -4.72 4.02
N ALA A 161 -20.70 -4.02 5.14
CA ALA A 161 -21.36 -4.35 6.39
C ALA A 161 -22.87 -4.10 6.26
N LYS A 162 -23.68 -5.09 6.60
CA LYS A 162 -25.13 -5.00 6.60
C LYS A 162 -25.63 -4.77 8.01
N PHE A 163 -26.48 -3.77 8.17
CA PHE A 163 -27.18 -3.51 9.40
C PHE A 163 -28.68 -3.71 9.15
N VAL A 164 -29.32 -4.44 10.05
CA VAL A 164 -30.74 -4.69 10.00
C VAL A 164 -31.39 -4.13 11.24
N LYS A 165 -32.68 -3.86 11.13
CA LYS A 165 -33.47 -3.41 12.26
C LYS A 165 -33.41 -4.43 13.40
N ASP A 166 -33.31 -3.91 14.62
CA ASP A 166 -33.41 -4.72 15.83
C ASP A 166 -34.83 -4.61 16.37
N GLU A 167 -35.74 -5.49 15.92
CA GLU A 167 -37.17 -5.50 16.29
C GLU A 167 -37.42 -5.39 17.80
N LYS A 168 -36.47 -5.83 18.63
CA LYS A 168 -36.58 -5.71 20.09
C LYS A 168 -36.57 -4.26 20.57
N LYS A 169 -36.00 -3.34 19.79
CA LYS A 169 -35.87 -1.90 20.09
C LYS A 169 -36.98 -1.06 19.47
N TRP A 170 -37.81 -1.63 18.61
CA TRP A 170 -38.91 -0.91 17.95
C TRP A 170 -40.26 -1.38 18.49
N CYS A 171 -41.25 -0.50 18.43
CA CYS A 171 -42.64 -0.82 18.69
C CYS A 171 -43.54 0.00 17.76
N THR A 172 -44.70 -0.57 17.47
CA THR A 172 -45.75 0.07 16.69
C THR A 172 -46.76 0.72 17.63
N ILE A 173 -47.15 1.95 17.31
CA ILE A 173 -48.27 2.65 17.94
C ILE A 173 -49.39 2.68 16.91
N ASN A 174 -50.57 2.22 17.33
CA ASN A 174 -51.79 2.21 16.52
C ASN A 174 -52.79 3.19 17.12
N PHE A 175 -53.16 4.20 16.34
CA PHE A 175 -54.24 5.12 16.66
C PHE A 175 -55.54 4.58 16.09
N VAL A 176 -56.57 4.55 16.93
CA VAL A 176 -57.91 4.06 16.54
C VAL A 176 -58.93 5.13 16.90
N SER A 177 -59.86 5.40 15.98
CA SER A 177 -60.99 6.28 16.29
C SER A 177 -62.00 5.57 17.19
N GLY A 178 -62.65 6.34 18.06
CA GLY A 178 -63.83 5.90 18.77
C GLY A 178 -65.08 5.96 17.89
N GLU A 179 -66.24 5.60 18.44
CA GLU A 179 -67.51 5.46 17.69
C GLU A 179 -68.05 6.75 17.05
N ASN A 180 -67.56 7.93 17.44
CA ASN A 180 -68.11 9.25 17.04
C ASN A 180 -67.05 10.19 16.45
N GLY A 181 -66.09 9.65 15.68
CA GLY A 181 -65.13 10.48 14.97
C GLY A 181 -64.23 9.68 14.05
N SER A 182 -63.46 10.41 13.25
CA SER A 182 -62.52 9.85 12.28
C SER A 182 -61.11 10.39 12.51
N LEU A 183 -60.11 9.56 12.19
CA LEU A 183 -58.71 9.97 12.19
C LEU A 183 -58.28 10.29 10.76
N ILE A 184 -57.57 11.41 10.58
CA ILE A 184 -56.97 11.80 9.31
C ILE A 184 -55.45 11.70 9.43
N GLY A 185 -54.82 11.03 8.47
CA GLY A 185 -53.36 10.91 8.38
C GLY A 185 -52.84 9.51 8.70
N GLU A 186 -51.58 9.44 9.16
CA GLU A 186 -50.90 8.18 9.50
C GLU A 186 -51.37 7.67 10.86
N THR A 187 -52.05 6.52 10.88
CA THR A 187 -52.63 5.91 12.10
C THR A 187 -51.80 4.76 12.66
N GLU A 188 -50.76 4.33 11.95
CA GLU A 188 -49.81 3.33 12.40
C GLU A 188 -48.40 3.91 12.24
N ILE A 189 -47.71 4.10 13.36
CA ILE A 189 -46.34 4.61 13.36
C ILE A 189 -45.42 3.65 14.08
N GLU A 190 -44.19 3.59 13.62
CA GLU A 190 -43.17 2.76 14.24
C GLU A 190 -42.04 3.59 14.82
N VAL A 191 -41.80 3.39 16.12
CA VAL A 191 -40.85 4.21 16.88
C VAL A 191 -39.93 3.35 17.72
N LEU A 192 -38.79 3.92 18.12
CA LEU A 192 -37.92 3.27 19.09
C LEU A 192 -38.62 3.23 20.45
N LYS A 193 -38.48 2.10 21.15
CA LYS A 193 -38.92 1.97 22.54
C LYS A 193 -38.23 3.03 23.39
N GLY A 194 -39.02 3.75 24.19
CA GLY A 194 -38.55 4.87 25.01
C GLY A 194 -38.52 6.23 24.28
N THR A 195 -39.02 6.32 23.05
CA THR A 195 -39.30 7.61 22.40
C THR A 195 -40.34 8.38 23.20
N SER A 196 -40.11 9.68 23.44
CA SER A 196 -41.06 10.54 24.15
C SER A 196 -42.33 10.73 23.33
N TRP A 197 -43.49 10.70 23.98
CA TRP A 197 -44.79 10.96 23.34
C TRP A 197 -44.84 12.32 22.62
N HIS A 198 -44.18 13.34 23.18
CA HIS A 198 -44.12 14.67 22.56
C HIS A 198 -43.37 14.71 21.21
N SER A 199 -42.66 13.63 20.85
CA SER A 199 -41.94 13.51 19.57
C SER A 199 -42.71 12.67 18.55
N ILE A 200 -43.90 12.21 18.91
CA ILE A 200 -44.79 11.44 18.03
C ILE A 200 -45.75 12.41 17.34
N ALA A 201 -45.87 12.28 16.02
CA ALA A 201 -46.91 12.96 15.27
C ALA A 201 -48.23 12.20 15.48
N GLU A 202 -49.21 12.87 16.08
CA GLU A 202 -50.55 12.32 16.27
C GLU A 202 -51.42 12.62 15.03
N PRO A 203 -52.28 11.69 14.60
CA PRO A 203 -53.23 11.96 13.52
C PRO A 203 -54.21 13.07 13.90
N GLU A 204 -54.69 13.80 12.90
CA GLU A 204 -55.71 14.82 13.12
C GLU A 204 -57.06 14.16 13.41
N ILE A 205 -57.85 14.78 14.29
CA ILE A 205 -59.16 14.29 14.70
C ILE A 205 -60.23 15.10 13.95
N GLU A 206 -61.11 14.39 13.24
CA GLU A 206 -62.31 14.95 12.64
C GLU A 206 -63.54 14.48 13.44
N ALA A 207 -64.34 15.44 13.91
CA ALA A 207 -65.60 15.16 14.58
C ALA A 207 -66.72 15.08 13.55
N ASP A 208 -67.52 14.01 13.63
CA ASP A 208 -68.73 13.82 12.82
C ASP A 208 -69.92 14.62 13.36
#